data_AF-A0A7S0VWJ6-F1
#
_entry.id   AF-A0A7S0VWJ6-F1
#
_cell.length_a   1.000
_cell.length_b   1.000
_cell.length_c   1.000
_cell.angle_alpha   90.00
_cell.angle_beta   90.00
_cell.angle_gamma   90.00
#
_symmetry.space_group_name_H-M   'P 1'
#
loop_
_entity.id
_entity.type
_entity.pdbx_description
1 polymer ?
#
loop_
_entity_poly.entity_id
_entity_poly.type
_entity_poly.pdbx_seq_one_letter_code
_entity_poly.pdbx_strand_id
1 'polypeptide(L)'
;EGHQALRFPFPGDTTKTLVGSSRCGEGQYILDPFFSCVNCPVGLICNGTNLVQPVTEGAVWVTDGEFFTLVECPVGHRLDIQAGRENQRCTKCREDEFIMRSDDPEMSCRKCPTIGATCPNGGPPFLGPSVLSKISLPSLDDASAAQRNILLKKLR
;
A
#
# COMPACT_ATOMS: atom_id res chain seq x y z
N GLU A 1 -70.68 -9.05 -17.90
CA GLU A 1 -69.95 -7.79 -18.08
C GLU A 1 -68.50 -8.04 -17.73
N GLY A 2 -67.65 -8.22 -18.74
CA GLY A 2 -66.26 -8.67 -18.58
C GLY A 2 -65.30 -7.57 -19.00
N HIS A 3 -64.48 -7.09 -18.07
CA HIS A 3 -63.53 -6.01 -18.33
C HIS A 3 -62.23 -6.57 -18.91
N GLN A 4 -61.83 -6.01 -20.05
CA GLN A 4 -60.66 -6.38 -20.82
C GLN A 4 -59.43 -5.62 -20.31
N ALA A 5 -58.47 -6.34 -19.72
CA ALA A 5 -57.20 -5.78 -19.28
C ALA A 5 -56.15 -5.83 -20.41
N LEU A 6 -55.60 -4.67 -20.76
CA LEU A 6 -54.50 -4.52 -21.71
C LEU A 6 -53.21 -5.10 -21.11
N ARG A 7 -52.65 -6.14 -21.76
CA ARG A 7 -51.31 -6.68 -21.48
C ARG A 7 -50.27 -5.84 -22.21
N PHE A 8 -49.40 -5.18 -21.45
CA PHE A 8 -48.09 -4.72 -21.94
C PHE A 8 -47.02 -5.76 -21.54
N PRO A 9 -46.10 -6.15 -22.44
CA PRO A 9 -44.95 -6.95 -22.06
C PRO A 9 -43.89 -6.05 -21.41
N PHE A 10 -43.68 -6.22 -20.11
CA PHE A 10 -42.53 -5.63 -19.41
C PHE A 10 -41.26 -6.41 -19.79
N PRO A 11 -40.20 -5.76 -20.28
CA PRO A 11 -38.91 -6.41 -20.39
C PRO A 11 -38.31 -6.54 -18.99
N GLY A 12 -37.95 -7.77 -18.67
CA GLY A 12 -36.64 -8.08 -18.11
C GLY A 12 -36.19 -7.29 -16.89
N ASP A 13 -36.29 -8.00 -15.77
CA ASP A 13 -35.14 -8.25 -14.91
C ASP A 13 -34.96 -7.40 -13.65
N THR A 14 -34.74 -8.19 -12.59
CA THR A 14 -34.20 -7.88 -11.29
C THR A 14 -35.00 -6.95 -10.38
N THR A 15 -35.79 -7.61 -9.52
CA THR A 15 -36.00 -7.22 -8.13
C THR A 15 -34.77 -6.51 -7.56
N LYS A 16 -34.89 -5.19 -7.43
CA LYS A 16 -33.93 -4.33 -6.73
C LYS A 16 -34.01 -4.69 -5.25
N THR A 17 -33.26 -5.71 -4.85
CA THR A 17 -32.99 -6.03 -3.46
C THR A 17 -32.39 -4.78 -2.82
N LEU A 18 -33.17 -4.08 -2.02
CA LEU A 18 -32.73 -3.02 -1.12
C LEU A 18 -31.89 -3.65 -0.01
N VAL A 19 -30.68 -4.08 -0.35
CA VAL A 19 -29.58 -4.29 0.58
C VAL A 19 -28.57 -3.23 0.20
N GLY A 20 -28.47 -2.17 1.00
CA GLY A 20 -27.54 -1.07 0.81
C GLY A 20 -26.11 -1.61 0.68
N SER A 21 -25.70 -1.85 -0.56
CA SER A 21 -24.32 -2.14 -0.91
C SER A 21 -23.79 -0.85 -1.51
N SER A 22 -23.40 0.07 -0.64
CA SER A 22 -22.62 1.27 -0.97
C SER A 22 -21.22 0.85 -1.44
N ARG A 23 -21.18 0.11 -2.55
CA ARG A 23 -19.96 -0.34 -3.21
C ARG A 23 -19.86 0.34 -4.55
N CYS A 24 -18.68 0.87 -4.83
CA CYS A 24 -18.35 1.44 -6.12
C CYS A 24 -18.05 0.36 -7.16
N GLY A 25 -17.97 0.76 -8.43
CA GLY A 25 -17.65 -0.13 -9.53
C GLY A 25 -16.23 -0.72 -9.44
N GLU A 26 -15.91 -1.59 -10.40
CA GLU A 26 -14.56 -2.14 -10.53
C GLU A 26 -13.54 -1.03 -10.77
N GLY A 27 -12.40 -1.07 -10.07
CA GLY A 27 -11.37 -0.03 -10.16
C GLY A 27 -11.72 1.28 -9.44
N GLN A 28 -12.71 1.28 -8.55
CA GLN A 28 -13.08 2.43 -7.72
C GLN A 28 -13.07 2.09 -6.22
N TYR A 29 -13.10 3.11 -5.38
CA TYR A 29 -13.25 2.99 -3.93
C TYR A 29 -14.15 4.10 -3.37
N ILE A 30 -14.58 3.91 -2.13
CA ILE A 30 -15.35 4.88 -1.36
C ILE A 30 -14.92 4.81 0.09
N LEU A 31 -14.52 5.94 0.67
CA LEU A 31 -14.09 6.01 2.08
C LEU A 31 -15.27 6.04 3.04
N ASP A 32 -16.32 6.78 2.66
CA ASP A 32 -17.51 6.98 3.47
C ASP A 32 -18.75 6.91 2.54
N PRO A 33 -19.84 6.24 2.96
CA PRO A 33 -21.04 6.07 2.13
C PRO A 33 -21.74 7.38 1.72
N PHE A 34 -21.42 8.51 2.36
CA PHE A 34 -21.92 9.83 1.98
C PHE A 34 -21.07 10.52 0.89
N PHE A 35 -19.89 9.98 0.56
CA PHE A 35 -19.05 10.48 -0.52
C PHE A 35 -19.37 9.84 -1.88
N SER A 36 -18.85 10.46 -2.93
CA SER A 36 -18.93 9.92 -4.28
C SER A 36 -17.86 8.85 -4.52
N CYS A 37 -18.10 7.95 -5.48
CA CYS A 37 -17.11 6.96 -5.86
C CYS A 37 -15.89 7.62 -6.50
N VAL A 38 -14.71 7.23 -6.02
CA VAL A 38 -13.43 7.77 -6.48
C VAL A 38 -12.70 6.71 -7.30
N ASN A 39 -11.99 7.13 -8.34
CA ASN A 39 -11.13 6.24 -9.13
C ASN A 39 -9.95 5.73 -8.29
N CYS A 40 -9.69 4.44 -8.37
CA CYS A 40 -8.59 3.82 -7.66
C CYS A 40 -7.24 4.32 -8.18
N PRO A 41 -6.32 4.74 -7.29
CA PRO A 41 -4.99 5.09 -7.72
C PRO A 41 -4.21 3.85 -8.17
N VAL A 42 -3.34 4.01 -9.16
CA VAL A 42 -2.50 2.92 -9.72
C VAL A 42 -1.67 2.21 -8.65
N GLY A 43 -1.25 2.91 -7.60
CA GLY A 43 -0.52 2.34 -6.47
C GLY A 43 -1.36 1.56 -5.45
N LEU A 44 -2.68 1.51 -5.62
CA LEU A 44 -3.61 0.74 -4.78
C LEU A 44 -4.38 -0.30 -5.58
N ILE A 45 -4.83 -1.34 -4.88
CA ILE A 45 -5.79 -2.33 -5.34
C ILE A 45 -7.10 -2.03 -4.61
N CYS A 46 -8.13 -1.64 -5.36
CA CYS A 46 -9.44 -1.28 -4.82
C CYS A 46 -10.52 -2.27 -5.25
N ASN A 47 -11.49 -2.50 -4.36
CA ASN A 47 -12.59 -3.46 -4.55
C ASN A 47 -13.98 -2.81 -4.45
N GLY A 48 -14.07 -1.49 -4.66
CA GLY A 48 -15.30 -0.73 -4.50
C GLY A 48 -15.64 -0.34 -3.06
N THR A 49 -14.75 -0.56 -2.10
CA THR A 49 -14.96 -0.21 -0.67
C THR A 49 -13.81 0.64 -0.12
N ASN A 50 -13.85 0.98 1.16
CA ASN A 50 -12.77 1.67 1.86
C ASN A 50 -11.56 0.76 2.17
N LEU A 51 -11.68 -0.55 1.93
CA LEU A 51 -10.59 -1.50 2.10
C LEU A 51 -9.76 -1.57 0.82
N VAL A 52 -8.57 -0.97 0.87
CA VAL A 52 -7.60 -0.95 -0.22
C VAL A 52 -6.31 -1.64 0.19
N GLN A 53 -5.56 -2.13 -0.79
CA GLN A 53 -4.24 -2.74 -0.56
C GLN A 53 -3.18 -2.01 -1.37
N PRO A 54 -2.00 -1.70 -0.81
CA PRO A 54 -0.91 -1.12 -1.58
C PRO A 54 -0.34 -2.14 -2.56
N VAL A 55 -0.12 -1.71 -3.80
CA VAL A 55 0.55 -2.52 -4.83
C VAL A 55 2.03 -2.70 -4.47
N THR A 56 2.65 -1.69 -3.88
CA THR A 56 4.03 -1.73 -3.40
C THR A 56 4.05 -1.99 -1.89
N GLU A 57 4.62 -3.11 -1.48
CA GLU A 57 4.77 -3.44 -0.06
C GLU A 57 5.60 -2.37 0.68
N GLY A 58 5.13 -1.94 1.85
CA GLY A 58 5.77 -0.89 2.63
C GLY A 58 5.46 0.54 2.18
N ALA A 59 4.61 0.74 1.16
CA ALA A 59 4.10 2.06 0.84
C ALA A 59 3.09 2.55 1.89
N VAL A 60 3.21 3.80 2.31
CA VAL A 60 2.36 4.41 3.33
C VAL A 60 1.33 5.32 2.67
N TRP A 61 0.07 4.99 2.91
CA TRP A 61 -1.08 5.75 2.42
C TRP A 61 -1.84 6.35 3.57
N VAL A 62 -2.30 7.59 3.40
CA VAL A 62 -3.18 8.28 4.35
C VAL A 62 -4.47 8.68 3.67
N THR A 63 -5.52 8.85 4.45
CA THR A 63 -6.77 9.44 3.99
C THR A 63 -6.70 10.96 4.09
N ASP A 64 -6.91 11.66 2.99
CA ASP A 64 -7.01 13.12 2.89
C ASP A 64 -8.42 13.48 2.40
N GLY A 65 -9.33 13.73 3.35
CA GLY A 65 -10.75 13.95 3.07
C GLY A 65 -11.43 12.70 2.49
N GLU A 66 -11.91 12.79 1.26
CA GLU A 66 -12.56 11.69 0.53
C GLU A 66 -11.59 10.84 -0.32
N PHE A 67 -10.27 11.15 -0.27
CA PHE A 67 -9.24 10.52 -1.12
C PHE A 67 -8.16 9.79 -0.31
N PHE A 68 -7.54 8.78 -0.92
CA PHE A 68 -6.26 8.25 -0.48
C PHE A 68 -5.09 9.02 -1.10
N THR A 69 -4.12 9.38 -0.28
CA THR A 69 -2.90 10.08 -0.66
C THR A 69 -1.69 9.25 -0.26
N LEU A 70 -0.79 9.01 -1.22
CA LEU A 70 0.48 8.33 -0.98
C LEU A 70 1.46 9.34 -0.37
N VAL A 71 1.97 9.04 0.82
CA VAL A 71 2.86 9.96 1.56
C VAL A 71 4.29 9.45 1.64
N GLU A 72 4.50 8.14 1.57
CA GLU A 72 5.84 7.57 1.69
C GLU A 72 5.94 6.28 0.88
N CYS A 73 7.07 6.12 0.21
CA CYS A 73 7.44 4.91 -0.50
C CYS A 73 8.56 4.16 0.24
N PRO A 74 8.63 2.83 0.09
CA PRO A 74 9.72 2.06 0.66
C PRO A 74 11.06 2.46 0.05
N VAL A 75 12.15 2.15 0.75
CA VAL A 75 13.52 2.43 0.31
C VAL A 75 13.74 1.96 -1.13
N GLY A 76 14.42 2.79 -1.92
CA GLY A 76 14.67 2.53 -3.33
C GLY A 76 13.49 2.78 -4.25
N HIS A 77 12.38 3.34 -3.75
CA HIS A 77 11.26 3.78 -4.55
C HIS A 77 11.05 5.28 -4.42
N ARG A 78 10.82 5.92 -5.56
CA ARG A 78 10.41 7.32 -5.68
C ARG A 78 8.90 7.46 -5.51
N LEU A 79 8.49 8.51 -4.81
CA LEU A 79 7.12 8.94 -4.69
C LEU A 79 6.66 9.65 -5.98
N ASP A 80 5.81 9.01 -6.78
CA ASP A 80 5.25 9.60 -8.01
C ASP A 80 3.79 10.00 -7.78
N ILE A 81 3.55 11.26 -7.38
CA ILE A 81 2.21 11.83 -7.14
C ILE A 81 1.83 12.98 -8.09
N GLN A 82 2.77 13.44 -8.93
CA GLN A 82 2.58 14.62 -9.79
C GLN A 82 1.59 14.40 -10.95
N ALA A 83 1.34 13.14 -11.32
CA ALA A 83 0.51 12.78 -12.48
C ALA A 83 -1.00 12.75 -12.17
N GLY A 84 -1.43 13.21 -10.99
CA GLY A 84 -2.83 13.18 -10.56
C GLY A 84 -3.07 12.16 -9.44
N ARG A 85 -4.23 12.29 -8.78
CA ARG A 85 -4.59 11.49 -7.60
C ARG A 85 -4.74 10.02 -7.94
N GLU A 86 -5.20 9.72 -9.15
CA GLU A 86 -5.36 8.39 -9.71
C GLU A 86 -4.05 7.76 -10.18
N ASN A 87 -2.99 8.54 -10.35
CA ASN A 87 -1.71 8.04 -10.85
C ASN A 87 -0.63 7.90 -9.77
N GLN A 88 -0.99 8.18 -8.51
CA GLN A 88 -0.12 8.04 -7.35
C GLN A 88 0.42 6.62 -7.25
N ARG A 89 1.75 6.48 -7.19
CA ARG A 89 2.43 5.19 -7.06
C ARG A 89 3.86 5.34 -6.55
N CYS A 90 4.43 4.22 -6.11
CA CYS A 90 5.85 4.10 -5.83
C CYS A 90 6.57 3.52 -7.05
N THR A 91 7.51 4.28 -7.61
CA THR A 91 8.31 3.83 -8.76
C THR A 91 9.70 3.44 -8.29
N LYS A 92 10.09 2.19 -8.51
CA LYS A 92 11.42 1.69 -8.15
C LYS A 92 12.52 2.43 -8.93
N CYS A 93 13.56 2.87 -8.22
CA CYS A 93 14.78 3.39 -8.83
C CYS A 93 15.52 2.29 -9.60
N ARG A 94 16.37 2.68 -10.56
CA ARG A 94 17.21 1.73 -11.29
C ARG A 94 18.24 1.09 -10.37
N GLU A 95 18.81 -0.04 -10.77
CA GLU A 95 19.80 -0.78 -9.97
C GLU A 95 21.08 0.02 -9.71
N ASP A 96 21.43 0.96 -10.58
CA ASP A 96 22.56 1.88 -10.45
C ASP A 96 22.18 3.23 -9.82
N GLU A 97 20.96 3.35 -9.29
CA GLU A 97 20.43 4.58 -8.72
C GLU A 97 19.95 4.38 -7.28
N PHE A 98 19.94 5.48 -6.53
CA PHE A 98 19.40 5.54 -5.19
C PHE A 98 18.55 6.78 -4.95
N ILE A 99 17.72 6.74 -3.93
CA ILE A 99 16.96 7.89 -3.45
C ILE A 99 17.26 8.11 -1.95
N MET A 100 17.46 9.38 -1.56
CA MET A 100 17.74 9.72 -0.14
C MET A 100 16.46 9.79 0.69
N ARG A 101 15.38 10.29 0.08
CA ARG A 101 14.10 10.59 0.72
C ARG A 101 12.99 10.12 -0.19
N SER A 102 12.31 9.06 0.23
CA SER A 102 11.19 8.45 -0.50
C SER A 102 9.83 9.05 -0.11
N ASP A 103 9.82 9.97 0.86
CA ASP A 103 8.69 10.78 1.29
C ASP A 103 8.56 12.11 0.52
N ASP A 104 9.62 12.52 -0.18
CA ASP A 104 9.68 13.78 -0.89
C ASP A 104 9.36 13.59 -2.40
N PRO A 105 8.30 14.23 -2.93
CA PRO A 105 7.87 14.04 -4.32
C PRO A 105 8.71 14.83 -5.34
N GLU A 106 9.54 15.76 -4.90
CA GLU A 106 10.49 16.47 -5.78
C GLU A 106 11.82 15.71 -5.90
N MET A 107 12.08 14.81 -4.95
CA MET A 107 13.26 13.97 -4.95
C MET A 107 13.22 12.95 -6.09
N SER A 108 14.30 12.91 -6.86
CA SER A 108 14.51 11.96 -7.96
C SER A 108 15.60 10.95 -7.64
N CYS A 109 15.55 9.79 -8.29
CA CYS A 109 16.61 8.79 -8.23
C CYS A 109 17.91 9.40 -8.77
N ARG A 110 19.00 9.19 -8.04
CA ARG A 110 20.34 9.70 -8.35
C ARG A 110 21.28 8.53 -8.59
N LYS A 111 22.27 8.69 -9.46
CA LYS A 111 23.26 7.64 -9.70
C LYS A 111 24.08 7.34 -8.46
N CYS A 112 24.28 6.05 -8.21
CA CYS A 112 25.17 5.55 -7.17
C CYS A 112 26.62 5.97 -7.45
N PRO A 113 27.35 6.47 -6.44
CA PRO A 113 28.77 6.77 -6.60
C PRO A 113 29.53 5.48 -6.92
N THR A 114 30.33 5.49 -7.98
CA THR A 114 31.10 4.32 -8.44
C THR A 114 32.37 4.03 -7.63
N ILE A 115 32.82 4.97 -6.80
CA ILE A 115 34.06 4.81 -6.02
C ILE A 115 33.70 4.41 -4.58
N GLY A 116 33.85 3.13 -4.27
CA GLY A 116 33.84 2.61 -2.89
C GLY A 116 32.50 2.64 -2.17
N ALA A 117 31.38 2.89 -2.86
CA ALA A 117 30.05 2.90 -2.28
C ALA A 117 29.18 1.80 -2.88
N THR A 118 28.32 1.20 -2.07
CA THR A 118 27.25 0.29 -2.51
C THR A 118 25.92 0.89 -2.08
N CYS A 119 24.95 0.91 -2.99
CA CYS A 119 23.57 1.31 -2.71
C CYS A 119 22.70 0.06 -2.55
N PRO A 120 22.55 -0.48 -1.33
CA PRO A 120 21.68 -1.63 -1.12
C PRO A 120 20.23 -1.26 -1.41
N ASN A 121 19.55 -2.04 -2.25
CA ASN A 121 18.13 -1.89 -2.57
C ASN A 121 17.71 -0.48 -3.05
N GLY A 122 18.59 0.26 -3.74
CA GLY A 122 18.31 1.64 -4.17
C GLY A 122 18.23 2.66 -3.01
N GLY A 123 18.69 2.26 -1.82
CA GLY A 123 18.86 3.14 -0.67
C GLY A 123 20.15 3.96 -0.75
N PRO A 124 20.28 4.99 0.08
CA PRO A 124 21.45 5.87 0.08
C PRO A 124 22.75 5.09 0.29
N PRO A 125 23.86 5.53 -0.34
CA PRO A 125 25.14 4.84 -0.24
C PRO A 125 25.63 4.85 1.20
N PHE A 126 26.04 3.68 1.70
CA PHE A 126 26.69 3.57 3.00
C PHE A 126 28.19 3.73 2.83
N LEU A 127 28.78 4.71 3.51
CA LEU A 127 30.24 4.85 3.66
C LEU A 127 30.68 3.97 4.83
N GLY A 128 30.76 2.66 4.61
CA GLY A 128 31.25 1.73 5.62
C GLY A 128 32.16 0.67 5.00
N PRO A 129 33.08 0.09 5.78
CA PRO A 129 33.83 -1.06 5.33
C PRO A 129 32.83 -2.15 4.96
N SER A 130 33.00 -2.79 3.80
CA SER A 130 32.20 -3.94 3.37
C SER A 130 32.05 -4.92 4.53
N VAL A 131 30.86 -5.00 5.13
CA VAL A 131 30.61 -5.95 6.22
C VAL A 131 30.50 -7.32 5.57
N LEU A 132 31.64 -8.01 5.48
CA LEU A 132 31.74 -9.40 5.08
C LEU A 132 31.38 -10.27 6.29
N SER A 133 30.15 -10.15 6.78
CA SER A 133 29.63 -11.00 7.84
C SER A 133 28.10 -11.02 7.77
N LYS A 134 27.57 -12.18 7.36
CA LYS A 134 26.17 -12.53 7.61
C LYS A 134 26.00 -12.59 9.13
N ILE A 135 25.47 -11.53 9.72
CA ILE A 135 24.92 -11.62 11.06
C ILE A 135 23.60 -12.38 10.90
N SER A 136 23.64 -13.68 11.17
CA SER A 136 22.42 -14.44 11.41
C SER A 136 21.80 -13.91 12.70
N LEU A 137 20.72 -13.14 12.57
CA LEU A 137 19.83 -12.88 13.69
C LEU A 137 19.25 -14.23 14.13
N PRO A 138 19.45 -14.68 15.37
CA PRO A 138 18.72 -15.83 15.88
C PRO A 138 17.24 -15.46 15.92
N SER A 139 16.41 -16.34 15.36
CA SER A 139 14.97 -16.23 15.44
C SER A 139 14.53 -16.15 16.91
N LEU A 140 13.54 -15.30 17.21
CA LEU A 140 12.98 -15.11 18.56
C LEU A 140 12.21 -16.34 19.08
N ASP A 141 12.21 -17.44 18.33
CA ASP A 141 11.48 -18.66 18.65
C ASP A 141 12.21 -19.59 19.64
N ASP A 142 13.50 -19.35 19.93
CA ASP A 142 14.31 -20.23 20.81
C ASP A 142 14.61 -19.61 22.20
N ALA A 143 13.91 -18.54 22.57
CA ALA A 143 14.04 -17.93 23.89
C ALA A 143 13.16 -18.61 24.95
N SER A 144 13.16 -19.95 25.10
CA SER A 144 12.44 -20.56 26.24
C SER A 144 12.81 -22.02 26.56
N ALA A 145 14.01 -22.24 27.13
CA ALA A 145 14.20 -23.34 28.08
C ALA A 145 15.23 -23.03 29.18
N ALA A 146 16.28 -22.26 28.89
CA ALA A 146 17.34 -21.97 29.87
C ALA A 146 17.01 -20.80 30.83
N GLN A 147 16.16 -19.86 30.44
CA GLN A 147 15.90 -18.64 31.23
C GLN A 147 14.86 -18.79 32.35
N ARG A 148 14.11 -19.91 32.41
CA ARG A 148 13.07 -20.13 33.45
C ARG A 148 13.64 -20.37 34.85
N ASN A 149 14.90 -20.77 34.98
CA ASN A 149 15.51 -21.07 36.28
C ASN A 149 16.16 -19.88 37.00
N ILE A 150 16.22 -18.70 36.37
CA ILE A 150 16.80 -17.50 37.00
C ILE A 150 15.73 -16.69 37.74
N LEU A 151 14.46 -16.80 37.36
CA LEU A 151 13.37 -16.04 37.99
C LEU A 151 12.75 -16.72 39.23
N LEU A 152 12.94 -18.04 39.42
CA LEU A 152 12.40 -18.78 40.56
C LEU A 152 13.33 -18.86 41.79
N LYS A 153 14.56 -18.33 41.72
CA LYS A 153 15.47 -18.25 42.88
C LYS A 153 15.35 -16.97 43.71
N LYS A 154 14.48 -16.02 43.32
CA LYS A 154 14.24 -14.77 44.06
C LYS A 154 12.94 -14.75 44.89
N LEU A 155 12.18 -15.85 44.91
CA LEU A 155 11.01 -16.04 45.78
C LEU A 155 11.33 -17.09 46.86
N ARG A 156 12.39 -16.83 47.62
CA ARG A 156 12.62 -17.50 48.90
C ARG A 156 12.11 -16.61 50.02
#